data_AF-W1XT77-F1
#
_entry.id   AF-W1XT77-F1
#
_cell.length_a   1.000
_cell.length_b   1.000
_cell.length_c   1.000
_cell.angle_alpha   90.00
_cell.angle_beta   90.00
_cell.angle_gamma   90.00
#
_symmetry.space_group_name_H-M   'P 1'
#
loop_
_entity.id
_entity.type
_entity.pdbx_description
1 polymer ?
#
loop_
_entity_poly.entity_id
_entity_poly.type
_entity_poly.pdbx_seq_one_letter_code
_entity_poly.pdbx_strand_id
1 'polypeptide(L)'
;YIFSYIKTLKNYPDRVLPDRQAVTMDKPFLNAYSRLLIKTCHKRGAFAMGGMAAFIPSKDEERNNQVLNKVKADKALEANNGHDGTWIAHPGLADTAMAVFNDILGSRKNQLEVMREQDAPITADQLLAPCD
;
A
#
# COMPACT_ATOMS: atom_id res chain seq x y z
N TYR A 1 4.29 4.88 8.68
CA TYR A 1 5.62 4.93 8.05
C TYR A 1 6.11 6.37 7.84
N ILE A 2 5.40 7.21 7.08
CA ILE A 2 5.83 8.59 6.76
C ILE A 2 6.18 9.46 7.97
N PHE A 3 5.48 9.29 9.10
CA PHE A 3 5.83 9.93 10.37
C PHE A 3 7.25 9.57 10.85
N SER A 4 7.65 8.31 10.73
CA SER A 4 9.00 7.87 11.08
C SER A 4 10.03 8.43 10.10
N TYR A 5 9.74 8.45 8.80
CA TYR A 5 10.61 9.07 7.79
C TYR A 5 10.96 10.51 8.17
N ILE A 6 9.94 11.32 8.48
CA ILE A 6 10.11 12.72 8.90
C ILE A 6 10.94 12.81 10.19
N LYS A 7 10.64 12.01 11.22
CA LYS A 7 11.40 12.06 12.48
C LYS A 7 12.87 11.64 12.33
N THR A 8 13.13 10.63 11.52
CA THR A 8 14.47 10.12 11.26
C THR A 8 15.28 11.14 10.46
N LEU A 9 14.68 11.74 9.43
CA LEU A 9 15.33 12.67 8.50
C LEU A 9 15.07 14.15 8.84
N LYS A 10 14.62 14.46 10.06
CA LYS A 10 14.21 15.81 10.49
C LYS A 10 15.25 16.92 10.31
N ASN A 11 16.54 16.56 10.22
CA ASN A 11 17.65 17.51 10.08
C ASN A 11 18.11 17.66 8.61
N TYR A 12 17.42 17.02 7.65
CA TYR A 12 17.78 17.03 6.24
C TYR A 12 16.82 17.94 5.46
N PRO A 13 17.26 19.14 5.02
CA PRO A 13 16.38 20.10 4.35
C PRO A 13 15.89 19.62 2.98
N ASP A 14 16.60 18.68 2.35
CA ASP A 14 16.24 18.03 1.09
C ASP A 14 15.23 16.87 1.28
N ARG A 15 14.73 16.62 2.49
CA ARG A 15 13.82 15.49 2.82
C ARG A 15 12.46 15.94 3.35
N VAL A 16 12.10 17.19 3.12
CA VAL A 16 10.77 17.70 3.44
C VAL A 16 9.74 17.06 2.49
N LEU A 17 8.68 16.48 3.06
CA LEU A 17 7.59 15.90 2.30
C LEU A 17 6.47 16.93 2.10
N PRO A 18 5.69 16.83 1.02
CA PRO A 18 4.48 17.62 0.81
C PRO A 18 3.40 17.25 1.83
N ASP A 19 2.23 17.87 1.69
CA ASP A 19 1.05 17.54 2.49
C ASP A 19 0.81 16.03 2.52
N ARG A 20 0.57 15.49 3.72
CA ARG A 20 0.43 14.04 3.94
C ARG A 20 -0.63 13.39 3.05
N GLN A 21 -1.64 14.15 2.63
CA GLN A 21 -2.73 13.70 1.78
C GLN A 21 -2.27 13.40 0.35
N ALA A 22 -1.17 14.04 -0.10
CA ALA A 22 -0.52 13.81 -1.39
C ALA A 22 0.53 12.69 -1.32
N VAL A 23 0.97 12.28 -0.13
CA VAL A 23 1.93 11.19 0.08
C VAL A 23 1.22 9.84 0.08
N THR A 24 0.85 9.38 -1.11
CA THR A 24 0.10 8.13 -1.36
C THR A 24 1.01 6.94 -1.69
N MET A 25 0.50 5.71 -1.58
CA MET A 25 1.31 4.47 -1.70
C MET A 25 1.87 4.20 -3.12
N ASP A 26 1.37 4.90 -4.13
CA ASP A 26 1.88 4.89 -5.50
C ASP A 26 3.16 5.72 -5.67
N LYS A 27 3.48 6.61 -4.71
CA LYS A 27 4.71 7.41 -4.76
C LYS A 27 5.97 6.52 -4.77
N PRO A 28 7.03 6.89 -5.51
CA PRO A 28 8.15 5.98 -5.78
C PRO A 28 8.77 5.30 -4.56
N PHE A 29 9.03 6.04 -3.48
CA PHE A 29 9.66 5.49 -2.27
C PHE A 29 8.73 4.54 -1.49
N LEU A 30 7.42 4.82 -1.47
CA LEU A 30 6.42 3.96 -0.82
C LEU A 30 6.15 2.70 -1.65
N ASN A 31 6.13 2.83 -2.97
CA ASN A 31 6.05 1.70 -3.88
C ASN A 31 7.29 0.80 -3.74
N ALA A 32 8.49 1.37 -3.69
CA ALA A 32 9.74 0.64 -3.43
C ALA A 32 9.69 -0.07 -2.08
N TYR A 33 9.23 0.60 -1.02
CA TYR A 33 9.01 -0.01 0.29
C TYR A 33 8.06 -1.22 0.22
N SER A 34 6.89 -1.07 -0.41
CA SER A 34 5.90 -2.14 -0.56
C SER A 34 6.47 -3.36 -1.30
N ARG A 35 7.12 -3.14 -2.46
CA ARG A 35 7.71 -4.23 -3.25
C ARG A 35 8.85 -4.94 -2.51
N LEU A 36 9.69 -4.20 -1.79
CA LEU A 36 10.78 -4.80 -1.00
C LEU A 36 10.24 -5.65 0.15
N LEU A 37 9.19 -5.18 0.84
CA LEU A 37 8.53 -5.93 1.90
C LEU A 37 7.99 -7.25 1.37
N ILE A 38 7.24 -7.21 0.26
CA ILE A 38 6.65 -8.40 -0.38
C ILE A 38 7.74 -9.42 -0.75
N LYS A 39 8.74 -8.97 -1.51
CA LYS A 39 9.87 -9.83 -1.92
C LYS A 39 10.58 -10.48 -0.73
N THR A 40 10.75 -9.72 0.36
CA THR A 40 11.42 -10.20 1.58
C THR A 40 10.57 -11.23 2.34
N CYS A 41 9.28 -10.96 2.51
CA CYS A 41 8.35 -11.86 3.20
C CYS A 41 8.20 -13.19 2.45
N HIS A 42 7.91 -13.13 1.14
CA HIS A 42 7.62 -14.32 0.34
C HIS A 42 8.85 -15.23 0.17
N LYS A 43 10.04 -14.63 0.04
CA LYS A 43 11.31 -15.38 0.07
C LYS A 43 11.50 -16.20 1.35
N ARG A 44 10.82 -15.84 2.44
CA ARG A 44 10.87 -16.52 3.74
C ARG A 44 9.60 -17.32 4.05
N GLY A 45 8.68 -17.47 3.10
CA GLY A 45 7.38 -18.14 3.31
C GLY A 45 6.48 -17.41 4.30
N ALA A 46 6.70 -16.12 4.53
CA ALA A 46 5.90 -15.28 5.42
C ALA A 46 4.95 -14.38 4.62
N PHE A 47 3.84 -13.98 5.24
CA PHE A 47 2.84 -13.13 4.59
C PHE A 47 3.30 -11.66 4.56
N ALA A 48 2.97 -10.97 3.47
CA ALA A 48 3.16 -9.54 3.25
C ALA A 48 1.82 -8.81 3.30
N MET A 49 1.52 -8.14 4.41
CA MET A 49 0.26 -7.39 4.56
C MET A 49 0.35 -5.98 3.97
N GLY A 50 -0.73 -5.56 3.30
CA GLY A 50 -0.95 -4.21 2.80
C GLY A 50 -1.29 -3.20 3.88
N GLY A 51 -1.56 -1.96 3.49
CA GLY A 51 -1.82 -0.84 4.38
C GLY A 51 -3.28 -0.74 4.86
N MET A 52 -3.52 0.25 5.71
CA MET A 52 -4.84 0.56 6.26
C MET A 52 -5.63 1.49 5.34
N ALA A 53 -6.87 1.12 4.98
CA ALA A 53 -7.87 2.07 4.50
C ALA A 53 -8.63 2.68 5.68
N ALA A 54 -8.28 3.91 6.05
CA ALA A 54 -8.79 4.60 7.24
C ALA A 54 -10.01 5.52 6.96
N PHE A 55 -10.72 5.31 5.86
CA PHE A 55 -11.89 6.12 5.52
C PHE A 55 -13.12 5.70 6.31
N ILE A 56 -13.96 6.67 6.67
CA ILE A 56 -15.28 6.44 7.25
C ILE A 56 -16.30 6.62 6.11
N PRO A 57 -17.07 5.58 5.73
CA PRO A 57 -18.12 5.68 4.73
C PRO A 57 -19.10 6.82 5.04
N SER A 58 -19.53 7.54 4.02
CA SER A 58 -20.50 8.63 4.17
C SER A 58 -21.92 8.14 3.88
N LYS A 59 -22.93 8.82 4.47
CA LYS A 59 -24.33 8.65 4.07
C LYS A 59 -24.65 9.36 2.74
N ASP A 60 -23.80 10.31 2.35
CA ASP A 60 -23.86 10.97 1.06
C ASP A 60 -23.30 10.04 -0.01
N GLU A 61 -24.13 9.67 -0.98
CA GLU A 61 -23.77 8.68 -2.01
C GLU A 61 -22.61 9.13 -2.88
N GLU A 62 -22.55 10.40 -3.28
CA GLU A 62 -21.50 10.92 -4.15
C GLU A 62 -20.15 10.87 -3.43
N ARG A 63 -20.12 11.35 -2.19
CA ARG A 63 -18.92 11.28 -1.35
C ARG A 63 -18.52 9.84 -1.04
N ASN A 64 -19.49 8.97 -0.80
CA ASN A 64 -19.22 7.57 -0.54
C ASN A 64 -18.62 6.89 -1.78
N ASN A 65 -19.13 7.16 -2.97
CA ASN A 65 -18.59 6.64 -4.23
C ASN A 65 -17.14 7.08 -4.46
N GLN A 66 -16.80 8.35 -4.18
CA GLN A 66 -15.42 8.82 -4.27
C GLN A 66 -14.49 8.07 -3.30
N VAL A 67 -14.91 7.88 -2.05
CA VAL A 67 -14.16 7.12 -1.04
C VAL A 67 -13.99 5.67 -1.47
N LEU A 68 -15.05 5.00 -1.92
CA LEU A 68 -15.01 3.61 -2.35
C LEU A 68 -14.11 3.42 -3.56
N ASN A 69 -14.14 4.34 -4.54
CA ASN A 69 -13.24 4.30 -5.70
C ASN A 69 -11.78 4.45 -5.28
N LYS A 70 -11.49 5.35 -4.34
CA LYS A 70 -10.14 5.50 -3.80
C LYS A 70 -9.67 4.24 -3.06
N VAL A 71 -10.52 3.66 -2.21
CA VAL A 71 -10.23 2.39 -1.53
C VAL A 71 -9.98 1.28 -2.54
N LYS A 72 -10.83 1.14 -3.57
CA LYS A 72 -10.63 0.14 -4.62
C LYS A 72 -9.30 0.31 -5.34
N ALA A 73 -8.94 1.52 -5.73
CA ALA A 73 -7.67 1.81 -6.39
C ALA A 73 -6.47 1.46 -5.50
N ASP A 74 -6.48 1.89 -4.24
CA ASP A 74 -5.42 1.60 -3.28
C ASP A 74 -5.28 0.09 -3.03
N LYS A 75 -6.41 -0.63 -2.88
CA LYS A 75 -6.40 -2.08 -2.63
C LYS A 75 -6.02 -2.89 -3.86
N ALA A 76 -6.38 -2.41 -5.05
CA ALA A 76 -5.95 -3.04 -6.30
C ALA A 76 -4.44 -2.88 -6.47
N LEU A 77 -3.87 -1.71 -6.14
CA LEU A 77 -2.42 -1.52 -6.14
C LEU A 77 -1.72 -2.49 -5.18
N GLU A 78 -2.23 -2.64 -3.95
CA GLU A 78 -1.67 -3.56 -2.97
C GLU A 78 -1.70 -5.02 -3.45
N ALA A 79 -2.86 -5.48 -3.92
CA ALA A 79 -3.04 -6.84 -4.41
C ALA A 79 -2.22 -7.11 -5.68
N ASN A 80 -2.15 -6.18 -6.63
CA ASN A 80 -1.32 -6.30 -7.83
C ASN A 80 0.19 -6.32 -7.52
N ASN A 81 0.63 -5.63 -6.46
CA ASN A 81 2.02 -5.69 -6.02
C ASN A 81 2.38 -7.05 -5.41
N GLY A 82 1.41 -7.84 -4.96
CA GLY A 82 1.67 -9.14 -4.34
C GLY A 82 1.33 -9.22 -2.85
N HIS A 83 0.64 -8.24 -2.25
CA HIS A 83 0.23 -8.38 -0.85
C HIS A 83 -0.75 -9.55 -0.66
N ASP A 84 -0.65 -10.26 0.47
CA ASP A 84 -1.52 -11.41 0.79
C ASP A 84 -2.87 -10.99 1.39
N GLY A 85 -2.94 -9.76 1.89
CA GLY A 85 -4.14 -9.22 2.51
C GLY A 85 -3.98 -7.73 2.81
N THR A 86 -5.04 -7.13 3.34
CA THR A 86 -5.14 -5.69 3.58
C THR A 86 -5.88 -5.39 4.88
N TRP A 87 -5.78 -4.16 5.39
CA TRP A 87 -6.54 -3.66 6.53
C TRP A 87 -7.59 -2.60 6.16
N ILE A 88 -8.67 -2.58 6.94
CA ILE A 88 -9.74 -1.58 6.92
C ILE A 88 -10.01 -1.09 8.34
N ALA A 89 -10.41 0.17 8.49
CA ALA A 89 -10.75 0.74 9.79
C ALA A 89 -12.26 0.69 10.11
N HIS A 90 -13.09 0.42 9.11
CA HIS A 90 -14.54 0.47 9.24
C HIS A 90 -15.20 -0.74 8.55
N PRO A 91 -16.19 -1.43 9.18
CA PRO A 91 -16.86 -2.60 8.60
C PRO A 91 -17.49 -2.35 7.23
N GLY A 92 -18.01 -1.15 6.99
CA GLY A 92 -18.59 -0.77 5.69
C GLY A 92 -17.60 -0.74 4.51
N LEU A 93 -16.29 -0.94 4.74
CA LEU A 93 -15.30 -1.12 3.68
C LEU A 93 -14.95 -2.60 3.41
N ALA A 94 -15.48 -3.52 4.21
CA ALA A 94 -15.12 -4.94 4.15
C ALA A 94 -15.44 -5.55 2.80
N ASP A 95 -16.68 -5.44 2.33
CA ASP A 95 -17.09 -6.03 1.06
C ASP A 95 -16.31 -5.45 -0.12
N THR A 96 -15.98 -4.15 -0.07
CA THR A 96 -15.18 -3.49 -1.11
C THR A 96 -13.74 -4.01 -1.13
N ALA A 97 -13.09 -4.11 0.03
CA ALA A 97 -11.73 -4.64 0.12
C ALA A 97 -11.68 -6.13 -0.26
N MET A 98 -12.66 -6.91 0.20
CA MET A 98 -12.80 -8.33 -0.11
C MET A 98 -13.01 -8.56 -1.61
N ALA A 99 -13.87 -7.79 -2.27
CA ALA A 99 -14.10 -7.93 -3.71
C ALA A 99 -12.80 -7.75 -4.51
N VAL A 100 -12.02 -6.71 -4.20
CA VAL A 100 -10.74 -6.44 -4.88
C VAL A 100 -9.76 -7.61 -4.71
N PHE A 101 -9.61 -8.13 -3.49
CA PHE A 101 -8.70 -9.24 -3.25
C PHE A 101 -9.22 -10.55 -3.86
N ASN A 102 -10.53 -10.82 -3.81
CA ASN A 102 -11.13 -12.00 -4.41
C ASN A 102 -10.92 -12.03 -5.94
N ASP A 103 -11.12 -10.90 -6.62
CA ASP A 103 -10.94 -10.79 -8.07
C ASP A 103 -9.50 -11.11 -8.49
N ILE A 104 -8.51 -10.63 -7.72
CA ILE A 104 -7.09 -10.80 -8.02
C ILE A 104 -6.60 -12.19 -7.57
N LEU A 105 -7.03 -12.68 -6.40
CA LEU A 105 -6.64 -13.99 -5.87
C LEU A 105 -7.24 -15.14 -6.68
N GLY A 106 -8.46 -14.99 -7.18
CA GLY A 106 -9.22 -16.07 -7.79
C GLY A 106 -9.44 -17.20 -6.79
N SER A 107 -8.91 -18.39 -7.08
CA SER A 107 -8.98 -19.56 -6.19
C SER A 107 -7.86 -19.62 -5.15
N ARG A 108 -6.87 -18.71 -5.22
CA ARG A 108 -5.71 -18.71 -4.32
C ARG A 108 -6.11 -18.20 -2.93
N LYS A 109 -5.51 -18.77 -1.88
CA LYS A 109 -5.74 -18.32 -0.50
C LYS A 109 -4.87 -17.11 -0.11
N ASN A 110 -3.75 -16.93 -0.79
CA ASN A 110 -2.76 -15.89 -0.56
C ASN A 110 -1.87 -15.74 -1.81
N GLN A 111 -0.84 -14.91 -1.74
CA GLN A 111 0.07 -14.60 -2.85
C GLN A 111 1.52 -14.94 -2.54
N LEU A 112 1.78 -15.91 -1.65
CA LEU A 112 3.15 -16.35 -1.30
C LEU A 112 4.01 -16.75 -2.51
N GLU A 113 3.38 -17.17 -3.61
CA GLU A 113 4.04 -17.52 -4.87
C GLU A 113 4.52 -16.29 -5.68
N VAL A 114 4.11 -15.07 -5.33
CA VAL A 114 4.50 -13.83 -6.00
C VAL A 114 5.89 -13.39 -5.49
N MET A 115 6.94 -13.97 -6.05
CA MET A 115 8.32 -13.81 -5.54
C MET A 115 8.98 -12.47 -5.90
N ARG A 116 8.47 -11.75 -6.90
CA ARG A 116 9.04 -10.50 -7.43
C ARG A 116 10.52 -10.62 -7.86
N GLU A 117 10.91 -11.77 -8.42
CA GLU A 117 12.28 -12.01 -8.91
C GLU A 117 12.70 -11.05 -10.03
N GLN A 118 11.73 -10.61 -10.84
CA GLN A 118 11.92 -9.65 -11.93
C GLN A 118 12.25 -8.22 -11.47
N ASP A 119 11.99 -7.89 -10.20
CA ASP A 119 12.31 -6.58 -9.66
C ASP A 119 13.83 -6.43 -9.50
N ALA A 120 14.38 -5.36 -10.08
CA ALA A 120 15.76 -4.93 -9.81
C ALA A 120 15.97 -4.69 -8.30
N PRO A 121 17.22 -4.80 -7.80
CA PRO A 121 17.53 -4.52 -6.40
C PRO A 121 17.02 -3.14 -5.98
N ILE A 122 16.26 -3.11 -4.89
CA ILE A 122 15.73 -1.86 -4.32
C ILE A 122 16.81 -1.27 -3.41
N THR A 123 17.20 -0.03 -3.68
CA THR A 123 18.31 0.64 -2.98
C THR A 123 17.81 1.54 -1.86
N ALA A 124 18.73 1.90 -0.94
CA ALA A 124 18.44 2.89 0.09
C ALA A 124 18.00 4.24 -0.52
N ASP A 125 18.64 4.68 -1.61
CA ASP A 125 18.30 5.94 -2.28
C ASP A 125 16.85 5.96 -2.77
N GLN A 126 16.36 4.85 -3.32
CA GLN A 126 14.96 4.73 -3.73
C GLN A 126 14.00 4.77 -2.55
N LEU A 127 14.38 4.20 -1.40
CA LEU A 127 13.57 4.21 -0.18
C LEU A 127 13.58 5.56 0.55
N LEU A 128 14.62 6.38 0.30
CA LEU A 128 14.84 7.65 0.97
C LEU A 128 14.50 8.86 0.10
N ALA A 129 14.17 8.68 -1.17
CA ALA A 129 13.80 9.76 -2.08
C ALA A 129 12.49 10.45 -1.60
N PRO A 130 12.50 11.77 -1.36
CA PRO A 130 11.26 12.50 -1.10
C PRO A 130 10.37 12.43 -2.35
N CYS A 131 9.06 12.44 -2.15
CA CYS A 131 8.12 12.59 -3.25
C CYS A 131 7.68 14.04 -3.37
N ASP A 132 7.40 14.48 -4.60
CA ASP A 132 6.71 15.74 -4.89
C ASP A 132 5.18 15.60 -4.77
#